data_AF-A0A7G7G2Z0-F1
#
_entry.id   AF-A0A7G7G2Z0-F1
#
_cell.length_a   1.000
_cell.length_b   1.000
_cell.length_c   1.000
_cell.angle_alpha   90.00
_cell.angle_beta   90.00
_cell.angle_gamma   90.00
#
_symmetry.space_group_name_H-M   'P 1'
#
loop_
_entity.id
_entity.type
_entity.pdbx_description
1 polymer ?
#
loop_
_entity_poly.entity_id
_entity_poly.type
_entity_poly.pdbx_seq_one_letter_code
_entity_poly.pdbx_strand_id
1 'polypeptide(L)'
;MRILFFMSLLLGFLHLENQLKLTNPDLPDSSIQGRWAPKSMQTQYVVDSHLVHEEEHAPEKNKIYVFDNATVRVEYTGGHTVPGTYRIYNEDDRKKIVIQLPGTTATYNLIALTATSMVWQQDLDNTSYQAGTELKSAERAIYTQVFIKL
;
A
#
# COMPACT_ATOMS: atom_id res chain seq x y z
N MET A 1 34.06 -18.48 46.74
CA MET A 1 32.66 -18.01 46.66
C MET A 1 32.64 -16.78 45.76
N ARG A 2 32.21 -16.92 44.50
CA ARG A 2 32.29 -15.87 43.47
C ARG A 2 30.95 -15.14 43.40
N ILE A 3 30.99 -13.82 43.56
CA ILE A 3 29.90 -12.89 43.27
C ILE A 3 29.85 -12.69 41.76
N LEU A 4 28.67 -12.77 41.15
CA LEU A 4 28.37 -12.17 39.86
C LEU A 4 26.97 -11.55 39.92
N PHE A 5 26.98 -10.21 40.00
CA PHE A 5 25.87 -9.34 39.63
C PHE A 5 25.59 -9.51 38.14
N PHE A 6 24.35 -9.80 37.76
CA PHE A 6 23.84 -9.49 36.42
C PHE A 6 22.38 -9.03 36.54
N MET A 7 22.25 -7.77 36.91
CA MET A 7 21.08 -6.94 36.66
C MET A 7 21.36 -6.22 35.35
N SER A 8 20.77 -6.64 34.24
CA SER A 8 20.67 -5.89 32.97
C SER A 8 19.82 -6.67 31.95
N LEU A 9 19.03 -5.94 31.17
CA LEU A 9 18.13 -6.37 30.09
C LEU A 9 16.73 -6.88 30.50
N LEU A 10 16.04 -6.09 31.32
CA LEU A 10 14.68 -5.66 30.94
C LEU A 10 14.86 -4.51 29.95
N LEU A 11 14.54 -4.72 28.66
CA LEU A 11 14.26 -3.73 27.59
C LEU A 11 14.67 -4.35 26.24
N GLY A 12 13.71 -4.96 25.54
CA GLY A 12 13.98 -5.53 24.22
C GLY A 12 12.76 -5.87 23.36
N PHE A 13 11.53 -5.70 23.85
CA PHE A 13 10.30 -5.90 23.06
C PHE A 13 9.56 -4.58 22.79
N LEU A 14 10.33 -3.52 22.53
CA LEU A 14 9.81 -2.22 22.11
C LEU A 14 10.65 -1.71 20.93
N HIS A 15 10.65 -2.39 19.78
CA HIS A 15 11.12 -1.77 18.54
C HIS A 15 10.73 -2.51 17.25
N LEU A 16 9.45 -2.84 17.11
CA LEU A 16 8.88 -2.96 15.76
C LEU A 16 7.50 -2.31 15.66
N GLU A 17 7.31 -1.20 16.39
CA GLU A 17 6.45 -0.12 15.92
C GLU A 17 7.14 0.56 14.73
N ASN A 18 7.37 -0.18 13.64
CA ASN A 18 7.45 0.48 12.34
C ASN A 18 6.00 0.73 11.92
N GLN A 19 5.36 1.59 12.72
CA GLN A 19 4.19 2.34 12.34
C GLN A 19 4.57 2.99 11.02
N LEU A 20 4.01 2.48 9.92
CA LEU A 20 3.70 3.32 8.78
C LEU A 20 2.83 4.44 9.34
N LYS A 21 3.50 5.49 9.83
CA LYS A 21 2.86 6.69 10.34
C LYS A 21 2.06 7.20 9.15
N LEU A 22 0.75 7.02 9.21
CA LEU A 22 -0.24 7.60 8.31
C LEU A 22 0.09 9.08 8.23
N THR A 23 0.81 9.46 7.19
CA THR A 23 1.20 10.85 6.98
C THR A 23 0.18 11.34 6.00
N ASN A 24 -0.83 12.04 6.49
CA ASN A 24 -1.81 12.69 5.63
C ASN A 24 -1.01 13.51 4.59
N PRO A 25 -1.11 13.23 3.28
CA PRO A 25 -0.23 13.87 2.33
C PRO A 25 -0.68 15.32 2.18
N ASP A 26 -0.15 16.24 2.97
CA ASP A 26 -0.38 17.69 2.83
C ASP A 26 0.33 18.27 1.59
N LEU A 27 0.55 17.43 0.58
CA LEU A 27 1.14 17.81 -0.69
C LEU A 27 0.06 18.20 -1.70
N PRO A 28 0.32 19.23 -2.52
CA PRO A 28 -0.57 19.61 -3.61
C PRO A 28 -0.71 18.47 -4.61
N ASP A 29 -1.89 18.35 -5.23
CA ASP A 29 -2.22 17.29 -6.18
C ASP A 29 -1.22 17.19 -7.35
N SER A 30 -0.54 18.28 -7.70
CA SER A 30 0.55 18.30 -8.68
C SER A 30 1.73 17.39 -8.34
N SER A 31 1.89 17.02 -7.07
CA SER A 31 3.00 16.17 -6.59
C SER A 31 2.92 14.73 -7.13
N ILE A 32 1.74 14.28 -7.55
CA ILE A 32 1.54 12.96 -8.13
C ILE A 32 2.01 12.87 -9.59
N GLN A 33 2.23 14.01 -10.26
CA GLN A 33 2.63 14.00 -11.67
C GLN A 33 3.94 13.25 -11.89
N GLY A 34 4.00 12.53 -13.00
CA GLY A 34 5.16 11.75 -13.42
C GLY A 34 4.86 10.26 -13.56
N ARG A 35 5.94 9.48 -13.67
CA ARG A 35 5.89 8.04 -13.93
C ARG A 35 6.18 7.27 -12.66
N TRP A 36 5.35 6.29 -12.35
CA TRP A 36 5.39 5.53 -11.11
C TRP A 36 5.40 4.04 -11.39
N ALA A 37 6.44 3.37 -10.90
CA ALA A 37 6.58 1.92 -11.00
C ALA A 37 6.24 1.25 -9.66
N PRO A 38 5.49 0.15 -9.66
CA PRO A 38 5.30 -0.69 -8.49
C PRO A 38 6.64 -1.20 -7.96
N LYS A 39 6.87 -1.01 -6.67
CA LYS A 39 8.06 -1.48 -5.95
C LYS A 39 7.76 -2.71 -5.10
N SER A 40 6.69 -2.66 -4.33
CA SER A 40 6.26 -3.78 -3.48
C SER A 40 4.74 -3.78 -3.33
N MET A 41 4.20 -4.96 -3.05
CA MET A 41 2.79 -5.20 -2.81
C MET A 41 2.67 -6.19 -1.67
N GLN A 42 1.78 -5.93 -0.72
CA GLN A 42 1.55 -6.82 0.39
C GLN A 42 0.06 -6.85 0.74
N THR A 43 -0.39 -7.94 1.34
CA THR A 43 -1.75 -8.07 1.90
C THR A 43 -1.66 -8.59 3.32
N GLN A 44 -2.27 -7.87 4.24
CA GLN A 44 -2.34 -8.21 5.65
C GLN A 44 -3.77 -8.62 6.01
N TYR A 45 -3.96 -9.85 6.50
CA TYR A 45 -5.26 -10.42 6.82
C TYR A 45 -5.53 -10.33 8.32
N VAL A 46 -6.71 -9.83 8.68
CA VAL A 46 -7.10 -9.51 10.06
C VAL A 46 -8.35 -10.30 10.45
N VAL A 47 -8.31 -10.95 11.61
CA VAL A 47 -9.42 -11.67 12.26
C VAL A 47 -9.49 -11.23 13.72
N ASP A 48 -10.68 -10.93 14.22
CA ASP A 48 -10.90 -10.42 15.58
C ASP A 48 -9.97 -9.25 15.94
N SER A 49 -9.75 -8.33 14.98
CA SER A 49 -8.80 -7.19 15.10
C SER A 49 -7.31 -7.56 15.26
N HIS A 50 -6.92 -8.81 15.06
CA HIS A 50 -5.52 -9.26 15.09
C HIS A 50 -5.02 -9.63 13.70
N LEU A 51 -3.78 -9.25 13.39
CA LEU A 51 -3.09 -9.72 12.19
C LEU A 51 -2.84 -11.23 12.32
N VAL A 52 -3.42 -12.01 11.41
CA VAL A 52 -3.32 -13.48 11.43
C VAL A 52 -2.49 -14.04 10.27
N HIS A 53 -2.32 -13.27 9.20
CA HIS A 53 -1.53 -13.67 8.03
C HIS A 53 -1.05 -12.48 7.22
N GLU A 54 0.08 -12.64 6.54
CA GLU A 54 0.65 -11.64 5.66
C GLU A 54 1.19 -12.32 4.40
N GLU A 55 0.86 -11.76 3.24
CA GLU A 55 1.32 -12.23 1.94
C GLU A 55 2.08 -11.10 1.24
N GLU A 56 3.32 -11.37 0.87
CA GLU A 56 4.07 -10.53 -0.07
C GLU A 56 3.76 -10.96 -1.50
N HIS A 57 3.42 -9.98 -2.35
CA HIS A 57 3.16 -10.22 -3.76
C HIS A 57 4.32 -9.71 -4.60
N ALA A 58 4.63 -10.44 -5.67
CA ALA A 58 5.56 -9.92 -6.67
C ALA A 58 5.00 -8.61 -7.24
N PRO A 59 5.79 -7.52 -7.28
CA PRO A 59 5.31 -6.26 -7.84
C PRO A 59 4.97 -6.45 -9.32
N GLU A 60 3.92 -5.76 -9.78
CA GLU A 60 3.52 -5.68 -11.18
C GLU A 60 4.54 -4.87 -12.00
N LYS A 61 5.79 -5.35 -12.13
CA LYS A 61 6.90 -4.67 -12.81
C LYS A 61 6.61 -4.34 -14.27
N ASN A 62 5.61 -5.01 -14.85
CA ASN A 62 5.11 -4.80 -16.19
C ASN A 62 4.09 -3.66 -16.30
N LYS A 63 3.86 -2.87 -15.24
CA LYS A 63 2.80 -1.86 -15.19
C LYS A 63 3.35 -0.55 -14.64
N ILE A 64 3.38 0.50 -15.45
CA ILE A 64 3.81 1.85 -15.04
C ILE A 64 2.61 2.78 -15.10
N TYR A 65 2.36 3.52 -14.04
CA TYR A 65 1.33 4.57 -14.03
C TYR A 65 1.96 5.92 -14.37
N VAL A 66 1.41 6.60 -15.35
CA VAL A 66 1.85 7.93 -15.78
C VAL A 66 0.74 8.92 -15.50
N PHE A 67 0.94 9.79 -14.52
CA PHE A 67 -0.02 10.84 -14.16
C PHE A 67 0.39 12.16 -14.79
N ASP A 68 -0.55 12.77 -15.50
CA ASP A 68 -0.38 14.08 -16.11
C ASP A 68 -1.70 14.85 -15.99
N ASN A 69 -1.67 15.99 -15.29
CA ASN A 69 -2.84 16.79 -14.97
C ASN A 69 -3.99 15.95 -14.37
N ALA A 70 -5.15 15.84 -15.03
CA ALA A 70 -6.29 15.01 -14.58
C ALA A 70 -6.33 13.61 -15.25
N THR A 71 -5.29 13.27 -16.00
CA THR A 71 -5.22 12.03 -16.77
C THR A 71 -4.24 11.05 -16.16
N VAL A 72 -4.52 9.77 -16.35
CA VAL A 72 -3.60 8.69 -16.03
C VAL A 72 -3.49 7.76 -17.22
N ARG A 73 -2.28 7.31 -17.52
CA ARG A 73 -2.03 6.26 -18.51
C ARG A 73 -1.30 5.12 -17.85
N VAL A 74 -1.77 3.90 -18.06
CA VAL A 74 -1.07 2.69 -17.64
C VAL A 74 -0.28 2.14 -18.81
N GLU A 75 1.05 2.07 -18.68
CA GLU A 75 1.96 1.52 -19.68
C GLU A 75 2.33 0.08 -19.31
N TYR A 76 2.24 -0.83 -20.29
CA TYR A 76 2.59 -2.24 -20.12
C TYR A 76 3.88 -2.61 -20.89
N THR A 77 4.64 -3.61 -20.44
CA THR A 77 5.91 -4.04 -21.09
C THR A 77 5.77 -4.62 -22.52
N GLY A 78 4.57 -4.62 -23.10
CA GLY A 78 4.32 -4.93 -24.51
C GLY A 78 4.08 -3.71 -25.40
N GLY A 79 4.29 -2.49 -24.89
CA GLY A 79 3.98 -1.23 -25.61
C GLY A 79 2.50 -0.86 -25.62
N HIS A 80 1.62 -1.73 -25.11
CA HIS A 80 0.22 -1.43 -24.91
C HIS A 80 0.05 -0.37 -23.81
N THR A 81 -0.86 0.57 -24.04
CA THR A 81 -1.20 1.60 -23.06
C THR A 81 -2.70 1.70 -22.87
N VAL A 82 -3.12 1.94 -21.63
CA VAL A 82 -4.53 2.15 -21.29
C VAL A 82 -4.67 3.58 -20.76
N PRO A 83 -5.34 4.48 -21.49
CA PRO A 83 -5.61 5.83 -21.00
C PRO A 83 -6.78 5.81 -20.01
N GLY A 84 -6.83 6.82 -19.15
CA GLY A 84 -7.88 7.00 -18.17
C GLY A 84 -7.80 8.36 -17.49
N THR A 85 -8.62 8.52 -16.46
CA THR A 85 -8.66 9.71 -15.63
C THR A 85 -8.43 9.34 -14.18
N TYR A 86 -8.01 10.33 -13.39
CA TYR A 86 -7.95 10.16 -11.95
C TYR A 86 -8.42 11.43 -11.25
N ARG A 87 -8.84 11.27 -9.99
CA ARG A 87 -9.11 12.38 -9.09
C ARG A 87 -8.60 12.05 -7.69
N ILE A 88 -8.10 13.07 -7.01
CA ILE A 88 -7.72 13.01 -5.60
C ILE A 88 -8.72 13.86 -4.83
N TYR A 89 -9.18 13.38 -3.68
CA TYR A 89 -10.09 14.11 -2.81
C TYR A 89 -9.91 13.62 -1.37
N ASN A 90 -10.39 14.41 -0.41
CA ASN A 90 -10.43 14.02 0.99
C ASN A 90 -11.84 13.50 1.33
N GLU A 91 -11.91 12.39 2.05
CA GLU A 91 -13.14 11.82 2.61
C GLU A 91 -12.82 11.28 4.01
N ASP A 92 -13.58 11.72 5.03
CA ASP A 92 -13.40 11.33 6.43
C ASP A 92 -11.95 11.44 6.93
N ASP A 93 -11.32 12.60 6.69
CA ASP A 93 -9.91 12.90 6.99
C ASP A 93 -8.88 12.01 6.28
N ARG A 94 -9.30 11.19 5.30
CA ARG A 94 -8.42 10.36 4.47
C ARG A 94 -8.33 10.92 3.07
N LYS A 95 -7.11 11.08 2.57
CA LYS A 95 -6.88 11.37 1.16
C LYS A 95 -7.12 10.10 0.35
N LYS A 96 -7.97 10.18 -0.67
CA LYS A 96 -8.30 9.10 -1.59
C LYS A 96 -7.88 9.44 -3.01
N ILE A 97 -7.51 8.42 -3.76
CA ILE A 97 -7.32 8.48 -5.21
C ILE A 97 -8.31 7.54 -5.89
N VAL A 98 -9.06 8.06 -6.86
CA VAL A 98 -9.93 7.28 -7.73
C VAL A 98 -9.30 7.26 -9.10
N ILE A 99 -9.11 6.05 -9.65
CA ILE A 99 -8.57 5.81 -10.98
C ILE A 99 -9.69 5.19 -11.83
N GLN A 100 -9.96 5.80 -12.97
CA GLN A 100 -10.96 5.35 -13.93
C GLN A 100 -10.26 4.95 -15.23
N LEU A 101 -10.27 3.66 -15.53
CA LEU A 101 -9.80 3.08 -16.78
C LEU A 101 -11.01 2.52 -17.56
N PRO A 102 -10.89 2.24 -18.87
CA PRO A 102 -11.92 1.56 -19.63
C PRO A 102 -12.36 0.25 -18.95
N GLY A 103 -13.62 0.17 -18.55
CA GLY A 103 -14.22 -1.01 -17.93
C GLY A 103 -13.98 -1.18 -16.43
N THR A 104 -13.11 -0.38 -15.80
CA THR A 104 -12.74 -0.56 -14.39
C THR A 104 -12.56 0.77 -13.67
N THR A 105 -13.14 0.89 -12.47
CA THR A 105 -12.85 1.98 -11.53
C THR A 105 -12.29 1.40 -10.25
N ALA A 106 -11.18 1.96 -9.76
CA ALA A 106 -10.57 1.57 -8.50
C ALA A 106 -10.42 2.80 -7.59
N THR A 107 -10.67 2.61 -6.29
CA THR A 107 -10.50 3.64 -5.26
C THR A 107 -9.49 3.14 -4.25
N TYR A 108 -8.49 3.97 -3.95
CA TYR A 108 -7.47 3.68 -2.95
C TYR A 108 -7.38 4.82 -1.95
N ASN A 109 -7.02 4.48 -0.72
CA ASN A 109 -6.50 5.46 0.22
C ASN A 109 -5.07 5.81 -0.21
N LEU A 110 -4.77 7.10 -0.33
CA LEU A 110 -3.43 7.60 -0.62
C LEU A 110 -2.73 7.89 0.71
N ILE A 111 -2.01 6.90 1.22
CA ILE A 111 -1.42 6.91 2.58
C ILE A 111 -0.15 7.73 2.65
N ALA A 112 0.61 7.78 1.55
CA ALA A 112 1.78 8.62 1.43
C ALA A 112 1.98 9.04 -0.03
N LEU A 113 2.44 10.28 -0.20
CA LEU A 113 2.96 10.79 -1.46
C LEU A 113 4.17 11.64 -1.10
N THR A 114 5.27 11.47 -1.82
CA THR A 114 6.49 12.27 -1.69
C THR A 114 7.05 12.53 -3.09
N ALA A 115 8.19 13.22 -3.18
CA ALA A 115 8.87 13.42 -4.45
C ALA A 115 9.31 12.12 -5.14
N THR A 116 9.47 11.01 -4.39
CA THR A 116 10.05 9.75 -4.91
C THR A 116 9.25 8.50 -4.58
N SER A 117 8.26 8.58 -3.68
CA SER A 117 7.44 7.43 -3.28
C SER A 117 5.97 7.79 -3.18
N MET A 118 5.14 6.82 -3.51
CA MET A 118 3.68 6.89 -3.38
C MET A 118 3.19 5.57 -2.81
N VAL A 119 2.23 5.63 -1.89
CA VAL A 119 1.67 4.43 -1.24
C VAL A 119 0.16 4.46 -1.34
N TRP A 120 -0.39 3.41 -1.95
CA TRP A 120 -1.81 3.16 -2.01
C TRP A 120 -2.18 2.06 -1.03
N GLN A 121 -3.35 2.19 -0.42
CA GLN A 121 -3.93 1.16 0.42
C GLN A 121 -5.39 0.95 0.07
N GLN A 122 -5.85 -0.30 0.12
CA GLN A 122 -7.23 -0.68 -0.02
C GLN A 122 -7.63 -1.62 1.12
N ASP A 123 -8.76 -1.33 1.74
CA ASP A 123 -9.39 -2.24 2.70
C ASP A 123 -10.34 -3.17 1.94
N LEU A 124 -10.22 -4.46 2.20
CA LEU A 124 -10.98 -5.53 1.55
C LEU A 124 -11.77 -6.28 2.63
N ASP A 125 -13.09 -6.23 2.58
CA ASP A 125 -13.94 -6.91 3.57
C ASP A 125 -14.23 -8.36 3.14
N ASN A 126 -14.40 -9.25 4.12
CA ASN A 126 -14.83 -10.65 3.94
C ASN A 126 -13.97 -11.41 2.91
N THR A 127 -12.65 -11.35 3.06
CA THR A 127 -11.72 -12.00 2.14
C THR A 127 -11.31 -13.39 2.61
N SER A 128 -10.63 -14.15 1.75
CA SER A 128 -10.03 -15.44 2.09
C SER A 128 -8.56 -15.45 1.72
N TYR A 129 -7.77 -16.26 2.42
CA TYR A 129 -6.33 -16.41 2.20
C TYR A 129 -5.90 -17.87 2.35
N GLN A 130 -4.75 -18.20 1.78
CA GLN A 130 -4.24 -19.58 1.81
C GLN A 130 -3.17 -19.74 2.89
N ALA A 131 -3.50 -20.50 3.95
CA ALA A 131 -2.57 -20.83 5.03
C ALA A 131 -2.01 -22.24 4.82
N GLY A 132 -0.92 -22.34 4.04
CA GLY A 132 -0.39 -23.65 3.62
C GLY A 132 -1.33 -24.31 2.62
N THR A 133 -1.92 -25.45 2.97
CA THR A 133 -2.88 -26.15 2.11
C THR A 133 -4.34 -25.80 2.38
N GLU A 134 -4.62 -25.03 3.44
CA GLU A 134 -5.97 -24.70 3.86
C GLU A 134 -6.38 -23.30 3.39
N LEU A 135 -7.62 -23.17 2.93
CA LEU A 135 -8.25 -21.87 2.70
C LEU A 135 -8.88 -21.39 4.02
N LYS A 136 -8.52 -20.19 4.45
CA LYS A 136 -9.05 -19.54 5.65
C LYS A 136 -9.76 -18.25 5.29
N SER A 137 -10.70 -17.84 6.11
CA SER A 137 -11.41 -16.56 5.95
C SER A 137 -10.84 -15.51 6.90
N ALA A 138 -10.88 -14.25 6.46
CA ALA A 138 -10.55 -13.10 7.27
C ALA A 138 -11.70 -12.07 7.19
N GLU A 139 -11.98 -11.40 8.30
CA GLU A 139 -12.99 -10.33 8.35
C GLU A 139 -12.60 -9.18 7.43
N ARG A 140 -11.30 -8.86 7.40
CA ARG A 140 -10.73 -7.81 6.56
C ARG A 140 -9.34 -8.20 6.11
N ALA A 141 -8.95 -7.71 4.94
CA ALA A 141 -7.56 -7.56 4.56
C ALA A 141 -7.22 -6.12 4.20
N ILE A 142 -5.95 -5.79 4.38
CA ILE A 142 -5.37 -4.51 4.02
C ILE A 142 -4.37 -4.78 2.90
N TYR A 143 -4.73 -4.40 1.69
CA TYR A 143 -3.84 -4.43 0.54
C TYR A 143 -3.05 -3.12 0.48
N THR A 144 -1.73 -3.20 0.42
CA THR A 144 -0.84 -2.04 0.33
C THR A 144 0.07 -2.17 -0.87
N GLN A 145 0.15 -1.13 -1.69
CA GLN A 145 1.02 -1.04 -2.85
C GLN A 145 1.93 0.17 -2.75
N VAL A 146 3.23 -0.06 -2.81
CA VAL A 146 4.25 0.99 -2.80
C VAL A 146 4.76 1.20 -4.21
N PHE A 147 4.87 2.45 -4.59
CA PHE A 147 5.42 2.91 -5.86
C PHE A 147 6.68 3.74 -5.65
N ILE A 148 7.53 3.71 -6.66
CA ILE A 148 8.67 4.62 -6.80
C ILE A 148 8.52 5.44 -8.06
N LYS A 149 8.99 6.69 -8.00
CA LYS A 149 9.06 7.55 -9.17
C LYS A 149 10.21 7.12 -10.09
N LEU A 150 9.96 7.14 -11.42
CA LEU A 150 10.94 6.86 -12.47
C LEU A 150 11.57 8.13 -13.03
#